data_AF-A0A093R8Z6-F1
#
_entry.id   AF-A0A093R8Z6-F1
#
_cell.length_a   1.000
_cell.length_b   1.000
_cell.length_c   1.000
_cell.angle_alpha   90.00
_cell.angle_beta   90.00
_cell.angle_gamma   90.00
#
_symmetry.space_group_name_H-M   'P 1'
#
loop_
_entity.id
_entity.type
_entity.pdbx_description
1 polymer ?
#
loop_
_entity_poly.entity_id
_entity_poly.type
_entity_poly.pdbx_seq_one_letter_code
_entity_poly.pdbx_strand_id
1 'polypeptide(L)'
;YTLRTRRRISNIMIALTWALSAFISLAPLLFGWGETYSEDSEECQVSQEPSYTIFSTFGAFYLPLCVVLFVYWKIYKAAKFRIGSRESNSITPITPEALEVKEAAQQPQMVFTVRHATVTFQTDGDTWREQKEKKAALMVGILIGVFVLCWIPFFITELINPLCSCDIPPIWKSIFLWLGYSNSFFNPLIYTAFNKNYNNAFRNLFFRQ
;
A
#
# COMPACT_ATOMS: atom_id res chain seq x y z
N TYR A 1 8.36 -6.31 -20.16
CA TYR A 1 8.72 -5.02 -19.53
C TYR A 1 10.19 -5.04 -19.06
N THR A 2 11.07 -4.25 -19.69
CA THR A 2 12.52 -4.24 -19.42
C THR A 2 12.88 -3.53 -18.10
N LEU A 3 13.86 -4.05 -17.37
CA LEU A 3 14.33 -3.51 -16.07
C LEU A 3 14.80 -2.04 -16.18
N ARG A 4 15.38 -1.65 -17.33
CA ARG A 4 15.82 -0.28 -17.62
C ARG A 4 14.66 0.73 -17.63
N THR A 5 13.52 0.35 -18.20
CA THR A 5 12.31 1.18 -18.20
C THR A 5 11.72 1.33 -16.80
N ARG A 6 11.72 0.25 -15.99
CA ARG A 6 11.29 0.32 -14.58
C ARG A 6 12.16 1.27 -13.74
N ARG A 7 13.49 1.23 -13.91
CA ARG A 7 14.41 2.13 -13.20
C ARG A 7 14.22 3.59 -13.61
N ARG A 8 14.05 3.87 -14.90
CA ARG A 8 13.77 5.22 -15.40
C ARG A 8 12.45 5.76 -14.85
N ILE A 9 11.38 4.97 -14.89
CA ILE A 9 10.08 5.36 -14.35
C ILE A 9 10.19 5.63 -12.85
N SER A 10 10.86 4.75 -12.08
CA SER A 10 11.06 4.96 -10.64
C SER A 10 11.80 6.28 -10.35
N ASN A 11 12.88 6.58 -11.07
CA ASN A 11 13.63 7.81 -10.87
C ASN A 11 12.78 9.05 -11.22
N ILE A 12 12.00 8.99 -12.30
CA ILE A 12 11.08 10.07 -12.69
C ILE A 12 10.01 10.26 -11.61
N MET A 13 9.40 9.19 -11.11
CA MET A 13 8.40 9.26 -10.03
C MET A 13 8.97 9.88 -8.76
N ILE A 14 10.19 9.52 -8.37
CA ILE A 14 10.88 10.11 -7.21
C ILE A 14 11.11 11.61 -7.44
N ALA A 15 11.67 11.98 -8.60
CA ALA A 15 11.92 13.38 -8.94
C ALA A 15 10.63 14.22 -8.96
N LEU A 16 9.55 13.69 -9.53
CA LEU A 16 8.24 14.33 -9.54
C LEU A 16 7.66 14.49 -8.12
N THR A 17 7.86 13.49 -7.25
CA THR A 17 7.42 13.57 -5.85
C THR A 17 8.15 14.70 -5.11
N TRP A 18 9.47 14.78 -5.25
CA TRP A 18 10.26 15.86 -4.66
C TRP A 18 9.88 17.24 -5.21
N ALA A 19 9.67 17.35 -6.53
CA ALA A 19 9.26 18.59 -7.16
C ALA A 19 7.88 19.05 -6.67
N LEU A 20 6.92 18.12 -6.56
CA LEU A 20 5.58 18.42 -6.05
C LEU A 20 5.62 18.83 -4.57
N SER A 21 6.40 18.13 -3.74
CA SER A 21 6.58 18.52 -2.34
C SER A 21 7.20 19.91 -2.20
N ALA A 22 8.24 20.22 -2.98
CA ALA A 22 8.84 21.55 -2.98
C ALA A 22 7.85 22.63 -3.44
N PHE A 23 7.01 22.33 -4.43
CA PHE A 23 5.96 23.23 -4.89
C PHE A 23 4.92 23.52 -3.80
N ILE A 24 4.43 22.50 -3.10
CA ILE A 24 3.46 22.68 -1.99
C ILE A 24 4.09 23.50 -0.85
N SER A 25 5.35 23.25 -0.51
CA SER A 25 6.06 24.01 0.53
C SER A 25 6.34 25.47 0.14
N LEU A 26 6.56 25.75 -1.15
CA LEU A 26 6.80 27.10 -1.66
C LEU A 26 5.51 27.84 -2.06
N ALA A 27 4.37 27.16 -2.09
CA ALA A 27 3.08 27.76 -2.45
C ALA A 27 2.71 29.01 -1.62
N PRO A 28 2.96 29.08 -0.29
CA PRO A 28 2.72 30.30 0.49
C PRO A 28 3.51 31.51 -0.04
N LEU A 29 4.77 31.29 -0.42
CA LEU A 29 5.69 32.32 -0.89
C LEU A 29 5.41 32.75 -2.33
N LEU A 30 4.98 31.81 -3.19
CA LEU A 30 4.77 32.06 -4.62
C LEU A 30 3.45 32.76 -4.92
N PHE A 31 2.41 32.51 -4.13
CA PHE A 31 1.06 32.99 -4.41
C PHE A 31 0.58 34.05 -3.41
N GLY A 32 1.43 34.48 -2.46
CA GLY A 32 1.10 35.55 -1.51
C GLY A 32 0.11 35.15 -0.41
N TRP A 33 0.14 33.89 0.03
CA TRP A 33 -0.72 33.37 1.11
C TRP A 33 -0.08 33.48 2.50
N GLY A 34 1.10 34.09 2.56
CA GLY A 34 1.75 34.43 3.82
C GLY A 34 1.09 35.68 4.40
N GLU A 35 0.27 35.50 5.43
CA GLU A 35 -0.10 36.62 6.29
C GLU A 35 1.15 37.13 7.01
N THR A 36 1.23 38.46 7.09
CA THR A 36 2.32 39.23 7.70
C THR A 36 2.62 38.69 9.11
N TYR A 37 3.86 38.23 9.31
CA TYR A 37 4.41 37.81 10.59
C TYR A 37 3.93 38.76 11.72
N SER A 38 3.01 38.30 12.56
CA SER A 38 2.56 39.07 13.72
C SER A 38 3.56 38.80 14.86
N GLU A 39 4.44 39.77 15.10
CA GLU A 39 5.46 39.76 16.16
C GLU A 39 4.91 39.52 17.58
N ASP A 40 3.59 39.66 17.79
CA ASP A 40 2.93 39.55 19.10
C ASP A 40 2.63 38.10 19.57
N SER A 41 2.79 37.10 18.70
CA SER A 41 2.67 35.69 19.07
C SER A 41 3.97 34.97 18.75
N GLU A 42 4.72 34.51 19.75
CA GLU A 42 5.89 33.61 19.60
C GLU A 42 5.51 32.21 19.07
N GLU A 43 4.44 32.12 18.28
CA GLU A 43 3.90 30.89 17.73
C GLU A 43 4.17 30.82 16.22
N CYS A 44 4.98 29.85 15.80
CA CYS A 44 5.15 29.51 14.40
C CYS A 44 3.96 28.64 13.96
N GLN A 45 2.85 29.28 13.59
CA GLN A 45 1.69 28.62 12.99
C GLN A 45 1.64 28.86 11.48
N VAL A 46 1.25 27.83 10.74
CA VAL A 46 1.03 27.91 9.30
C VAL A 46 -0.18 28.82 9.02
N SER A 47 -0.09 29.65 7.97
CA SER A 47 -1.16 30.57 7.54
C SER A 47 -2.51 29.86 7.45
N GLN A 48 -3.51 30.37 8.20
CA GLN A 48 -4.82 29.72 8.34
C GLN A 48 -5.82 30.09 7.24
N GLU A 49 -5.35 30.72 6.16
CA GLU A 49 -6.17 31.06 5.00
C GLU A 49 -6.89 29.79 4.45
N PRO A 50 -8.24 29.76 4.42
CA PRO A 50 -9.00 28.55 4.11
C PRO A 50 -8.58 27.88 2.81
N SER A 51 -8.29 28.68 1.77
CA SER A 51 -7.95 28.15 0.47
C SER A 51 -6.51 27.59 0.39
N TYR A 52 -5.60 27.96 1.30
CA TYR A 52 -4.23 27.44 1.37
C TYR A 52 -4.27 26.11 2.09
N THR A 53 -5.00 26.07 3.19
CA THR A 53 -5.25 24.85 3.95
C THR A 53 -5.91 23.79 3.08
N ILE A 54 -6.94 24.12 2.29
CA ILE A 54 -7.54 23.15 1.36
C ILE A 54 -6.51 22.69 0.33
N PHE A 55 -5.80 23.60 -0.34
CA PHE A 55 -4.83 23.23 -1.37
C PHE A 55 -3.71 22.33 -0.83
N SER A 56 -3.13 22.70 0.30
CA SER A 56 -2.01 22.01 0.94
C SER A 56 -2.44 20.65 1.51
N THR A 57 -3.55 20.58 2.24
CA THR A 57 -4.03 19.32 2.83
C THR A 57 -4.45 18.31 1.76
N PHE A 58 -5.14 18.74 0.70
CA PHE A 58 -5.51 17.85 -0.39
C PHE A 58 -4.29 17.42 -1.22
N GLY A 59 -3.37 18.33 -1.52
CA GLY A 59 -2.16 18.02 -2.28
C GLY A 59 -1.19 17.11 -1.53
N ALA A 60 -1.03 17.30 -0.23
CA ALA A 60 -0.06 16.58 0.59
C ALA A 60 -0.59 15.26 1.15
N PHE A 61 -1.89 15.15 1.45
CA PHE A 61 -2.44 14.01 2.17
C PHE A 61 -3.60 13.34 1.46
N TYR A 62 -4.72 14.03 1.23
CA TYR A 62 -5.95 13.38 0.78
C TYR A 62 -5.83 12.79 -0.64
N LEU A 63 -5.23 13.51 -1.59
CA LEU A 63 -5.05 13.01 -2.95
C LEU A 63 -4.07 11.81 -3.01
N PRO A 64 -2.84 11.89 -2.44
CA PRO A 64 -1.97 10.73 -2.34
C PRO A 64 -2.63 9.54 -1.64
N LEU A 65 -3.37 9.78 -0.56
CA LEU A 65 -4.08 8.75 0.18
C LEU A 65 -5.15 8.04 -0.69
N CYS A 66 -5.98 8.80 -1.39
CA CYS A 66 -6.99 8.26 -2.29
C CYS A 66 -6.38 7.39 -3.39
N VAL A 67 -5.28 7.83 -4.00
CA VAL A 67 -4.57 7.06 -5.02
C VAL A 67 -4.02 5.75 -4.44
N VAL A 68 -3.38 5.81 -3.27
CA VAL A 68 -2.81 4.63 -2.61
C VAL A 68 -3.91 3.63 -2.22
N LEU A 69 -5.01 4.09 -1.62
CA LEU A 69 -6.14 3.25 -1.26
C LEU A 69 -6.81 2.63 -2.49
N PHE A 70 -6.96 3.39 -3.58
CA PHE A 70 -7.51 2.88 -4.83
C PHE A 70 -6.63 1.78 -5.43
N VAL A 71 -5.31 2.01 -5.51
CA VAL A 71 -4.36 1.02 -6.00
C VAL A 71 -4.40 -0.24 -5.12
N TYR A 72 -4.40 -0.08 -3.80
CA TYR A 72 -4.47 -1.19 -2.87
C TYR A 72 -5.80 -1.97 -3.00
N TRP A 73 -6.93 -1.28 -3.13
CA TRP A 73 -8.22 -1.91 -3.36
C TRP A 73 -8.23 -2.72 -4.66
N LYS A 74 -7.63 -2.20 -5.75
CA LYS A 74 -7.46 -2.96 -6.99
C LYS A 74 -6.61 -4.20 -6.80
N ILE A 75 -5.51 -4.11 -6.04
CA ILE A 75 -4.64 -5.25 -5.72
C ILE A 75 -5.42 -6.29 -4.90
N TYR A 76 -6.14 -5.87 -3.87
CA TYR A 76 -6.98 -6.74 -3.03
C TYR A 76 -8.05 -7.45 -3.87
N LYS A 77 -8.75 -6.72 -4.74
CA LYS A 77 -9.76 -7.30 -5.63
C LYS A 77 -9.15 -8.32 -6.59
N ALA A 78 -7.99 -8.02 -7.18
CA ALA A 78 -7.27 -8.95 -8.05
C ALA A 78 -6.82 -10.21 -7.30
N ALA A 79 -6.36 -10.07 -6.06
CA ALA A 79 -5.98 -11.20 -5.20
C ALA A 79 -7.20 -12.06 -4.82
N LYS A 80 -8.33 -11.44 -4.44
CA LYS A 80 -9.56 -12.14 -4.08
C LYS A 80 -10.17 -12.89 -5.27
N PHE A 81 -10.13 -12.30 -6.47
CA PHE A 81 -10.60 -12.97 -7.70
C PHE A 81 -9.80 -14.24 -8.02
N ARG A 82 -8.48 -14.23 -7.78
CA ARG A 82 -7.61 -15.40 -7.95
C ARG A 82 -7.91 -16.51 -6.93
N ILE A 83 -8.26 -16.15 -5.69
CA ILE A 83 -8.58 -17.12 -4.63
C ILE A 83 -9.98 -17.73 -4.86
N GLY A 84 -10.99 -16.92 -5.18
CA GLY A 84 -12.35 -17.41 -5.44
C GLY A 84 -12.45 -18.33 -6.67
N SER A 85 -11.64 -18.08 -7.71
CA SER A 85 -11.54 -18.98 -8.86
C SER A 85 -10.81 -20.30 -8.54
N ARG A 86 -9.91 -20.32 -7.55
CA ARG A 86 -9.19 -21.54 -7.14
C ARG A 86 -10.04 -22.45 -6.26
N GLU A 87 -10.92 -21.87 -5.43
CA GLU A 87 -11.88 -22.61 -4.62
C GLU A 87 -12.96 -23.29 -5.49
N SER A 88 -13.44 -22.61 -6.53
CA SER A 88 -14.40 -23.18 -7.50
C SER A 88 -13.82 -24.29 -8.39
N ASN A 89 -12.49 -24.37 -8.53
CA ASN A 89 -11.80 -25.39 -9.33
C ASN A 89 -11.29 -26.58 -8.48
N SER A 90 -11.48 -26.54 -7.16
CA SER A 90 -11.20 -27.65 -6.24
C SER A 90 -12.38 -28.62 -6.22
N ILE A 91 -12.67 -29.26 -7.35
CA ILE A 91 -13.55 -30.44 -7.35
C ILE A 91 -12.67 -31.63 -6.91
N THR A 92 -12.92 -32.09 -5.69
CA THR A 92 -12.38 -33.33 -5.11
C THR A 92 -12.48 -34.51 -6.08
N PRO A 93 -11.39 -35.27 -6.34
CA PRO A 93 -11.49 -36.52 -7.07
C PRO A 93 -12.15 -37.57 -6.15
N ILE A 94 -13.38 -37.95 -6.49
CA ILE A 94 -14.04 -39.12 -5.91
C ILE A 94 -13.28 -40.37 -6.40
N THR A 95 -12.81 -41.16 -5.44
CA THR A 95 -12.03 -42.38 -5.56
C THR A 95 -12.77 -43.46 -6.40
N PRO A 96 -12.08 -44.36 -7.13
CA PRO A 96 -12.72 -45.23 -8.11
C PRO A 96 -13.20 -46.54 -7.48
N GLU A 97 -14.49 -46.83 -7.59
CA GLU A 97 -15.04 -48.18 -7.46
C GLU A 97 -15.97 -48.50 -8.63
N ALA A 98 -16.06 -49.79 -8.92
CA ALA A 98 -16.83 -50.46 -9.97
C ALA A 98 -16.15 -50.63 -11.34
N LEU A 99 -15.53 -51.81 -11.44
CA LEU A 99 -15.33 -52.64 -12.64
C LEU A 99 -16.48 -52.51 -13.65
N GLU A 100 -16.17 -52.42 -14.95
CA GLU A 100 -16.66 -53.37 -15.95
C GLU A 100 -15.93 -53.21 -17.29
N VAL A 101 -15.41 -54.33 -17.77
CA VAL A 101 -14.76 -54.53 -19.07
C VAL A 101 -15.84 -54.69 -20.14
N LYS A 102 -15.73 -53.96 -21.26
CA LYS A 102 -16.21 -54.48 -22.55
C LYS A 102 -15.46 -53.88 -23.74
N GLU A 103 -14.86 -54.77 -24.51
CA GLU A 103 -14.00 -54.55 -25.66
C GLU A 103 -14.83 -54.69 -26.96
N ALA A 104 -14.68 -53.75 -27.90
CA ALA A 104 -14.97 -53.95 -29.33
C ALA A 104 -14.35 -52.84 -30.23
N ALA A 105 -13.28 -53.21 -30.92
CA ALA A 105 -12.90 -52.92 -32.32
C ALA A 105 -12.76 -51.48 -32.90
N GLN A 106 -11.52 -51.22 -33.38
CA GLN A 106 -11.13 -50.65 -34.70
C GLN A 106 -10.80 -49.13 -34.85
N GLN A 107 -9.51 -48.87 -35.08
CA GLN A 107 -8.80 -47.61 -35.48
C GLN A 107 -9.09 -47.28 -36.98
N PRO A 108 -8.94 -46.04 -37.52
CA PRO A 108 -7.91 -45.07 -37.15
C PRO A 108 -8.26 -43.56 -37.23
N GLN A 109 -7.88 -42.78 -36.21
CA GLN A 109 -7.35 -41.42 -36.38
C GLN A 109 -6.82 -40.86 -35.05
N MET A 110 -5.82 -39.97 -35.15
CA MET A 110 -5.11 -39.38 -34.02
C MET A 110 -6.03 -38.48 -33.20
N VAL A 111 -6.59 -39.03 -32.13
CA VAL A 111 -7.27 -38.27 -31.08
C VAL A 111 -6.85 -38.89 -29.75
N PHE A 112 -5.89 -38.26 -29.06
CA PHE A 112 -5.61 -38.58 -27.66
C PHE A 112 -6.62 -37.84 -26.79
N THR A 113 -7.86 -38.34 -26.76
CA THR A 113 -8.87 -37.98 -25.76
C THR A 113 -8.64 -38.83 -24.52
N VAL A 114 -7.62 -38.47 -23.73
CA VAL A 114 -7.61 -38.81 -22.31
C VAL A 114 -8.38 -37.70 -21.59
N ARG A 115 -9.42 -38.11 -20.86
CA ARG A 115 -10.30 -37.28 -20.03
C ARG A 115 -9.58 -36.04 -19.51
N HIS A 116 -10.10 -34.88 -19.91
CA HIS A 116 -9.66 -33.55 -19.49
C HIS A 116 -9.73 -33.39 -17.96
N ALA A 117 -8.71 -33.84 -17.26
CA ALA A 117 -8.26 -33.19 -16.05
C ALA A 117 -6.85 -32.71 -16.37
N THR A 118 -6.73 -31.45 -16.80
CA THR A 118 -5.44 -30.75 -16.83
C THR A 118 -4.97 -30.67 -15.37
N VAL A 119 -4.30 -31.71 -14.87
CA VAL A 119 -3.65 -31.67 -13.57
C VAL A 119 -2.42 -30.81 -13.77
N THR A 120 -2.58 -29.49 -13.62
CA THR A 120 -1.45 -28.58 -13.51
C THR A 120 -0.68 -29.00 -12.26
N PHE A 121 0.47 -29.65 -12.46
CA PHE A 121 1.46 -29.83 -11.39
C PHE A 121 1.86 -28.44 -10.91
N GLN A 122 1.20 -27.98 -9.85
CA GLN A 122 1.50 -26.72 -9.21
C GLN A 122 2.85 -26.93 -8.52
N THR A 123 3.92 -26.48 -9.16
CA THR A 123 5.27 -26.66 -8.63
C THR A 123 5.34 -25.98 -7.25
N ASP A 124 5.98 -26.61 -6.26
CA ASP A 124 6.14 -26.07 -4.90
C ASP A 124 6.76 -24.64 -4.90
N GLY A 125 7.45 -24.27 -5.98
CA GLY A 125 7.95 -22.93 -6.22
C GLY A 125 6.86 -21.86 -6.46
N ASP A 126 5.72 -22.22 -7.05
CA ASP A 126 4.63 -21.28 -7.35
C ASP A 126 3.82 -20.93 -6.10
N THR A 127 3.57 -21.91 -5.23
CA THR A 127 2.91 -21.70 -3.93
C THR A 127 3.77 -20.85 -3.00
N TRP A 128 5.09 -21.09 -2.95
CA TRP A 128 6.03 -20.28 -2.17
C TRP A 128 6.11 -18.82 -2.64
N ARG A 129 6.14 -18.59 -3.96
CA ARG A 129 6.10 -17.24 -4.55
C ARG A 129 4.81 -16.52 -4.19
N GLU A 130 3.66 -17.19 -4.31
CA GLU A 130 2.36 -16.62 -3.96
C GLU A 130 2.26 -16.26 -2.47
N GLN A 131 2.77 -17.12 -1.57
CA GLN A 131 2.84 -16.81 -0.14
C GLN A 131 3.73 -15.59 0.14
N LYS A 132 4.85 -15.45 -0.57
CA LYS A 132 5.75 -14.28 -0.44
C LYS A 132 5.10 -13.00 -0.95
N GLU A 133 4.37 -13.07 -2.06
CA GLU A 133 3.59 -11.94 -2.60
C GLU A 133 2.47 -11.52 -1.64
N LYS A 134 1.74 -12.47 -1.05
CA LYS A 134 0.71 -12.18 -0.02
C LYS A 134 1.30 -11.50 1.21
N LYS A 135 2.46 -11.97 1.70
CA LYS A 135 3.16 -11.34 2.82
C LYS A 135 3.63 -9.93 2.49
N ALA A 136 4.15 -9.71 1.29
CA ALA A 136 4.53 -8.37 0.83
C ALA A 136 3.32 -7.43 0.72
N ALA A 137 2.20 -7.90 0.17
CA ALA A 137 0.96 -7.13 0.09
C ALA A 137 0.39 -6.80 1.48
N LEU A 138 0.43 -7.75 2.42
CA LEU A 138 0.04 -7.52 3.82
C LEU A 138 0.91 -6.45 4.48
N MET A 139 2.23 -6.53 4.31
CA MET A 139 3.16 -5.52 4.83
C MET A 139 2.83 -4.13 4.27
N VAL A 140 2.59 -4.02 2.96
CA VAL A 140 2.16 -2.75 2.33
C VAL A 140 0.83 -2.26 2.90
N GLY A 141 -0.15 -3.15 3.12
CA GLY A 141 -1.42 -2.81 3.74
C GLY A 141 -1.27 -2.29 5.17
N ILE A 142 -0.40 -2.91 5.98
CA ILE A 142 -0.10 -2.46 7.35
C ILE A 142 0.57 -1.10 7.33
N LEU A 143 1.55 -0.86 6.45
CA LEU A 143 2.21 0.44 6.30
C LEU A 143 1.20 1.55 5.97
N ILE A 144 0.30 1.30 5.02
CA ILE A 144 -0.76 2.26 4.66
C ILE A 144 -1.71 2.47 5.85
N GLY A 145 -2.13 1.40 6.53
CA GLY A 145 -3.04 1.51 7.68
C GLY A 145 -2.46 2.32 8.83
N VAL A 146 -1.20 2.08 9.20
CA VAL A 146 -0.51 2.84 10.25
C VAL A 146 -0.34 4.30 9.84
N PHE A 147 0.09 4.56 8.59
CA PHE A 147 0.19 5.91 8.07
C PHE A 147 -1.14 6.67 8.20
N VAL A 148 -2.24 6.05 7.79
CA VAL A 148 -3.59 6.61 7.86
C VAL A 148 -4.00 6.89 9.30
N LEU A 149 -3.86 5.92 10.20
CA LEU A 149 -4.26 6.08 11.60
C LEU A 149 -3.46 7.16 12.32
N CYS A 150 -2.17 7.29 12.01
CA CYS A 150 -1.31 8.29 12.63
C CYS A 150 -1.55 9.71 12.10
N TRP A 151 -1.84 9.86 10.80
CA TRP A 151 -1.91 11.16 10.14
C TRP A 151 -3.33 11.72 9.95
N ILE A 152 -4.36 10.86 9.87
CA ILE A 152 -5.76 11.31 9.71
C ILE A 152 -6.17 12.32 10.80
N PRO A 153 -5.93 12.07 12.11
CA PRO A 153 -6.41 12.99 13.15
C PRO A 153 -5.88 14.41 12.97
N PHE A 154 -4.59 14.54 12.62
CA PHE A 154 -3.94 15.82 12.38
C PHE A 154 -4.48 16.53 11.13
N PHE A 155 -4.56 15.83 9.98
CA PHE A 155 -5.06 16.43 8.74
C PHE A 155 -6.55 16.75 8.76
N ILE A 156 -7.33 16.02 9.56
CA ILE A 156 -8.73 16.37 9.83
C ILE A 156 -8.80 17.66 10.65
N THR A 157 -8.03 17.77 11.74
CA THR A 157 -8.04 19.00 12.56
C THR A 157 -7.58 20.22 11.79
N GLU A 158 -6.56 20.09 10.93
CA GLU A 158 -6.12 21.20 10.10
C GLU A 158 -7.16 21.60 9.06
N LEU A 159 -7.92 20.65 8.51
CA LEU A 159 -8.99 20.97 7.57
C LEU A 159 -10.19 21.64 8.26
N ILE A 160 -10.57 21.21 9.47
CA ILE A 160 -11.76 21.72 10.17
C ILE A 160 -11.52 23.10 10.79
N ASN A 161 -10.30 23.37 11.28
CA ASN A 161 -9.95 24.60 11.98
C ASN A 161 -10.38 25.88 11.22
N PRO A 162 -10.01 26.08 9.93
CA PRO A 162 -10.47 27.24 9.16
C PRO A 162 -11.89 27.10 8.58
N LEU A 163 -12.41 25.88 8.40
CA LEU A 163 -13.72 25.67 7.77
C LEU A 163 -14.90 25.84 8.72
N CYS A 164 -14.71 25.52 10.00
CA CYS A 164 -15.75 25.63 11.02
C CYS A 164 -15.48 26.78 12.00
N SER A 165 -14.43 27.59 11.78
CA SER A 165 -13.98 28.65 12.70
C SER A 165 -13.92 28.16 14.16
N CYS A 166 -13.51 26.91 14.36
CA CYS A 166 -13.47 26.24 15.65
C CYS A 166 -12.09 26.43 16.26
N ASP A 167 -11.99 27.04 17.43
CA ASP A 167 -10.73 27.13 18.16
C ASP A 167 -10.38 25.80 18.82
N ILE A 168 -9.50 25.04 18.17
CA ILE A 168 -8.96 23.81 18.73
C ILE A 168 -7.78 24.15 19.65
N PRO A 169 -7.81 23.77 20.94
CA PRO A 169 -6.73 24.08 21.86
C PRO A 169 -5.36 23.54 21.37
N PRO A 170 -4.25 24.27 21.58
CA PRO A 170 -2.91 23.90 21.09
C PRO A 170 -2.42 22.51 21.55
N ILE A 171 -2.88 22.08 22.73
CA ILE A 171 -2.57 20.76 23.30
C ILE A 171 -3.02 19.63 22.37
N TRP A 172 -4.19 19.75 21.74
CA TRP A 172 -4.73 18.73 20.83
C TRP A 172 -3.97 18.69 19.51
N LYS A 173 -3.62 19.86 18.97
CA LYS A 173 -2.77 19.95 17.76
C LYS A 173 -1.42 19.27 17.99
N SER A 174 -0.81 19.50 19.15
CA SER A 174 0.44 18.86 19.54
C SER A 174 0.29 17.34 19.67
N ILE A 175 -0.74 16.84 20.36
CA ILE A 175 -0.99 15.39 20.49
C ILE A 175 -1.11 14.72 19.12
N PHE A 176 -1.88 15.29 18.20
CA PHE A 176 -2.06 14.72 16.86
C PHE A 176 -0.79 14.81 16.01
N LEU A 177 -0.01 15.88 16.15
CA LEU A 177 1.27 16.01 15.47
C LEU A 177 2.29 14.95 15.95
N TRP A 178 2.39 14.77 17.27
CA TRP A 178 3.24 13.72 17.86
C TRP A 178 2.81 12.31 17.44
N LEU A 179 1.50 12.08 17.35
CA LEU A 179 0.96 10.84 16.79
C LEU A 179 1.39 10.65 15.33
N GLY A 180 1.33 11.71 14.51
CA GLY A 180 1.84 11.70 13.13
C GLY A 180 3.33 11.36 13.06
N TYR A 181 4.16 11.93 13.93
CA TYR A 181 5.59 11.63 14.00
C TYR A 181 5.90 10.19 14.42
N SER A 182 5.06 9.59 15.24
CA SER A 182 5.21 8.17 15.64
C SER A 182 5.14 7.20 14.44
N ASN A 183 4.51 7.59 13.33
CA ASN A 183 4.47 6.80 12.09
C ASN A 183 5.87 6.34 11.62
N SER A 184 6.87 7.21 11.77
CA SER A 184 8.25 6.93 11.37
C SER A 184 8.88 5.79 12.18
N PHE A 185 8.49 5.62 13.44
CA PHE A 185 8.95 4.55 14.32
C PHE A 185 8.39 3.18 13.91
N PHE A 186 7.14 3.12 13.45
CA PHE A 186 6.51 1.88 13.03
C PHE A 186 7.10 1.30 11.74
N ASN A 187 7.66 2.15 10.86
CA ASN A 187 8.23 1.72 9.58
C ASN A 187 9.31 0.61 9.78
N PRO A 188 10.43 0.83 10.51
CA PRO A 188 11.41 -0.24 10.80
C PRO A 188 10.84 -1.48 11.50
N LEU A 189 9.91 -1.31 12.45
CA LEU A 189 9.28 -2.43 13.16
C LEU A 189 8.49 -3.34 12.22
N ILE A 190 7.72 -2.75 11.31
CA ILE A 190 6.94 -3.50 10.32
C ILE A 190 7.88 -4.23 9.35
N TYR A 191 8.96 -3.59 8.89
CA TYR A 191 9.93 -4.24 8.00
C TYR A 191 10.64 -5.42 8.67
N THR A 192 11.00 -5.30 9.95
CA THR A 192 11.70 -6.35 10.70
C THR A 192 10.77 -7.51 11.11
N ALA A 193 9.50 -7.23 11.41
CA ALA A 193 8.52 -8.27 11.77
C ALA A 193 8.13 -9.17 10.58
N PHE A 194 7.94 -8.58 9.39
CA PHE A 194 7.38 -9.31 8.24
C PHE A 194 8.42 -9.74 7.20
N ASN A 195 9.65 -9.22 7.26
CA ASN A 195 10.72 -9.60 6.33
C ASN A 195 11.87 -10.34 7.03
N LYS A 196 11.88 -11.67 6.88
CA LYS A 196 12.89 -12.57 7.46
C LYS A 196 14.32 -12.22 7.02
N ASN A 197 14.50 -11.67 5.81
CA ASN A 197 15.80 -11.23 5.32
C ASN A 197 16.29 -9.98 6.07
N TYR A 198 15.40 -9.03 6.39
CA TYR A 198 15.74 -7.85 7.18
C TYR A 198 15.98 -8.20 8.64
N ASN A 199 15.17 -9.08 9.23
CA ASN A 199 15.38 -9.55 10.60
C ASN A 199 16.75 -10.24 10.77
N ASN A 200 17.13 -11.08 9.79
CA ASN A 200 18.46 -11.72 9.79
C ASN A 200 19.61 -10.70 9.65
N ALA A 201 19.45 -9.67 8.82
CA ALA A 201 20.44 -8.60 8.70
C ALA A 201 20.56 -7.80 10.01
N PHE A 202 19.43 -7.46 10.64
CA PHE A 202 19.39 -6.76 11.93
C PHE A 202 20.03 -7.60 13.04
N ARG A 203 19.69 -8.90 13.13
CA ARG A 203 20.36 -9.82 14.05
C ARG A 203 21.86 -9.90 13.82
N ASN A 204 22.31 -9.96 12.58
CA ASN A 204 23.76 -9.95 12.28
C ASN A 204 24.43 -8.62 12.64
N LEU A 205 23.70 -7.50 12.64
CA LEU A 205 24.24 -6.19 13.00
C LEU A 205 24.38 -6.02 14.52
N PHE A 206 23.45 -6.58 15.31
CA PHE A 206 23.44 -6.45 16.77
C PHE A 206 24.10 -7.61 17.53
N PHE A 207 24.16 -8.82 16.96
CA PHE A 207 24.72 -10.01 17.64
C PHE A 207 26.08 -10.46 17.07
N ARG A 208 26.65 -9.71 16.12
CA ARG A 208 27.97 -9.97 15.56
C ARG A 208 28.98 -8.88 15.90
N GLN A 209 28.81 -8.29 17.08
CA GLN A 209 29.77 -7.45 17.78
C GLN A 209 30.22 -8.20 19.04
#